data_AF-Q0KB94-F1
#
_entry.id   AF-Q0KB94-F1
#
_cell.length_a   1.000
_cell.length_b   1.000
_cell.length_c   1.000
_cell.angle_alpha   90.00
_cell.angle_beta   90.00
_cell.angle_gamma   90.00
#
_symmetry.space_group_name_H-M   'P 1'
#
loop_
_entity.id
_entity.type
_entity.pdbx_description
1 polymer ?
#
loop_
_entity_poly.entity_id
_entity_poly.type
_entity_poly.pdbx_seq_one_letter_code
_entity_poly.pdbx_strand_id
1 'polypeptide(L)'
;MRQRPAFRQAPGRPCIPCSLNMSTTIANRLAIAASFLFACAGANATEGALGRPVTGTSVLPNVGIVSPEPALIVNVGEIYLDGSIGGSRNVPIAGKTALGVDGKVAFTLATVMKVWDTDTGPWNFASSFTLPYVWTKVTANISAGGRGASTQDTASNLFDITFAPIIAGYHFSKTEHVALSLNVWAPTGKYDPNALANPSLNNWTFIPQVAYTKLFPEHGLEFDAVAGVQFYTRNNATDYQNAPLFTLDTMLLKRFANGAGLGLIAGTTQQLGDDSGPLADRLNGFRGHDWAVGPIVTYDTKIGAKSLLSLGLRWVPTVAGKNRLKSTNTFMGTATVVF
;
A
#
# COMPACT_ATOMS: atom_id res chain seq x y z
N MET A 1 -15.66 73.46 -45.90
CA MET A 1 -14.42 74.14 -45.43
C MET A 1 -14.27 73.85 -43.93
N ARG A 2 -13.11 73.39 -43.45
CA ARG A 2 -12.09 74.15 -42.65
C ARG A 2 -12.68 74.85 -41.40
N GLN A 3 -12.15 74.73 -40.18
CA GLN A 3 -10.79 74.31 -39.75
C GLN A 3 -10.77 73.37 -38.51
N ARG A 4 -9.58 72.81 -38.19
CA ARG A 4 -9.18 72.32 -36.85
C ARG A 4 -8.17 73.31 -36.23
N PRO A 5 -8.08 73.38 -34.89
CA PRO A 5 -6.80 73.11 -34.19
C PRO A 5 -7.03 72.28 -32.89
N ALA A 6 -6.03 71.74 -32.18
CA ALA A 6 -4.67 71.32 -32.49
C ALA A 6 -4.20 70.29 -31.41
N PHE A 7 -3.08 69.60 -31.63
CA PHE A 7 -2.53 68.57 -30.71
C PHE A 7 -1.82 69.18 -29.47
N ARG A 8 -1.87 68.50 -28.31
CA ARG A 8 -0.73 68.45 -27.37
C ARG A 8 -0.73 67.23 -26.44
N GLN A 9 0.49 66.72 -26.27
CA GLN A 9 1.06 65.64 -25.45
C GLN A 9 0.29 65.12 -24.21
N ALA A 10 0.47 63.81 -23.96
CA ALA A 10 0.20 63.15 -22.68
C ALA A 10 1.48 63.03 -21.83
N PRO A 11 1.34 62.92 -20.49
CA PRO A 11 2.27 62.15 -19.67
C PRO A 11 1.57 61.15 -18.71
N GLY A 12 2.32 60.15 -18.26
CA GLY A 12 2.04 59.40 -17.02
C GLY A 12 0.92 58.35 -17.03
N ARG A 13 1.30 57.08 -17.22
CA ARG A 13 0.52 55.97 -16.61
C ARG A 13 0.85 55.93 -15.11
N PRO A 14 -0.14 55.90 -14.19
CA PRO A 14 0.14 55.52 -12.81
C PRO A 14 0.44 54.01 -12.74
N CYS A 15 1.61 53.64 -12.21
CA CYS A 15 1.93 52.26 -11.92
C CYS A 15 1.13 51.79 -10.70
N ILE A 16 0.22 50.83 -10.89
CA ILE A 16 -0.39 50.10 -9.77
C ILE A 16 0.66 49.13 -9.22
N PRO A 17 1.04 49.20 -7.93
CA PRO A 17 2.02 48.28 -7.36
C PRO A 17 1.45 46.86 -7.29
N CYS A 18 2.23 45.88 -7.72
CA CYS A 18 1.86 44.47 -7.66
C CYS A 18 2.02 43.92 -6.23
N SER A 19 1.01 44.10 -5.38
CA SER A 19 0.95 43.46 -4.07
C SER A 19 0.37 42.05 -4.20
N LEU A 20 1.25 41.06 -4.36
CA LEU A 20 0.87 39.65 -4.40
C LEU A 20 0.46 39.17 -3.00
N ASN A 21 -0.79 39.43 -2.60
CA ASN A 21 -1.42 38.79 -1.43
C ASN A 21 -1.70 37.32 -1.76
N MET A 22 -0.63 36.52 -1.76
CA MET A 22 -0.65 35.09 -2.04
C MET A 22 -1.35 34.37 -0.89
N SER A 23 -2.57 33.89 -1.16
CA SER A 23 -3.54 33.47 -0.14
C SER A 23 -3.01 32.45 0.87
N THR A 24 -2.87 32.87 2.13
CA THR A 24 -2.50 32.04 3.29
C THR A 24 -3.45 30.86 3.55
N THR A 25 -4.62 30.84 2.91
CA THR A 25 -5.66 29.81 3.02
C THR A 25 -5.24 28.42 2.54
N ILE A 26 -4.25 28.30 1.64
CA ILE A 26 -3.80 26.99 1.11
C ILE A 26 -2.93 26.26 2.15
N ALA A 27 -1.99 26.97 2.79
CA ALA A 27 -1.09 26.40 3.80
C ALA A 27 -1.88 25.80 4.99
N ASN A 28 -2.91 26.49 5.47
CA ASN A 28 -3.76 26.02 6.56
C ASN A 28 -4.55 24.74 6.24
N ARG A 29 -4.80 24.40 4.95
CA ARG A 29 -5.50 23.16 4.59
C ARG A 29 -4.58 21.94 4.56
N LEU A 30 -3.31 22.08 4.19
CA LEU A 30 -2.33 20.98 4.31
C LEU A 30 -1.99 20.67 5.78
N ALA A 31 -1.89 21.70 6.63
CA ALA A 31 -1.54 21.53 8.05
C ALA A 31 -2.53 20.64 8.84
N ILE A 32 -3.82 20.73 8.52
CA ILE A 32 -4.87 19.94 9.18
C ILE A 32 -4.77 18.45 8.79
N ALA A 33 -4.47 18.14 7.52
CA ALA A 33 -4.26 16.77 7.06
C ALA A 33 -3.05 16.11 7.75
N ALA A 34 -1.95 16.85 7.95
CA ALA A 34 -0.77 16.35 8.65
C ALA A 34 -1.02 16.08 10.15
N SER A 35 -1.96 16.79 10.77
CA SER A 35 -2.22 16.72 12.22
C SER A 35 -2.95 15.43 12.65
N PHE A 36 -3.72 14.80 11.75
CA PHE A 36 -4.41 13.53 12.05
C PHE A 36 -3.50 12.28 12.00
N LEU A 37 -2.28 12.38 11.46
CA LEU A 37 -1.35 11.25 11.34
C LEU A 37 -0.64 10.86 12.66
N PHE A 38 -0.73 11.68 13.71
CA PHE A 38 0.02 11.50 14.96
C PHE A 38 -0.78 10.94 16.14
N ALA A 39 -2.03 10.53 15.94
CA ALA A 39 -2.96 10.10 17.00
C ALA A 39 -3.18 8.58 17.11
N CYS A 40 -2.19 7.74 16.75
CA CYS A 40 -2.22 6.28 16.94
C CYS A 40 -1.03 5.80 17.80
N ALA A 41 -1.09 6.05 19.11
CA ALA A 41 -0.09 5.60 20.05
C ALA A 41 -0.25 4.10 20.35
N GLY A 42 0.76 3.29 20.03
CA GLY A 42 0.85 1.90 20.49
C GLY A 42 -0.12 0.91 19.83
N ALA A 43 -0.37 1.01 18.52
CA ALA A 43 -0.95 -0.07 17.72
C ALA A 43 0.12 -1.12 17.38
N ASN A 44 -0.22 -2.43 17.26
CA ASN A 44 0.78 -3.52 17.11
C ASN A 44 0.17 -5.02 17.14
N ALA A 45 0.50 -6.27 16.61
CA ALA A 45 1.10 -7.10 15.45
C ALA A 45 0.53 -8.56 15.45
N THR A 46 0.63 -9.34 14.34
CA THR A 46 0.07 -10.71 14.07
C THR A 46 1.04 -11.92 14.20
N GLU A 47 0.52 -13.16 14.12
CA GLU A 47 1.29 -14.41 13.86
C GLU A 47 2.22 -14.26 12.64
N GLY A 48 3.43 -14.83 12.73
CA GLY A 48 4.48 -14.69 11.71
C GLY A 48 5.11 -13.29 11.62
N ALA A 49 4.63 -12.32 12.41
CA ALA A 49 5.07 -10.93 12.50
C ALA A 49 5.00 -10.06 11.23
N LEU A 50 4.94 -10.63 10.02
CA LEU A 50 4.66 -9.86 8.79
C LEU A 50 3.16 -9.74 8.51
N GLY A 51 2.37 -10.76 8.84
CA GLY A 51 0.97 -10.85 8.42
C GLY A 51 0.85 -10.83 6.89
N ARG A 52 -0.21 -10.23 6.36
CA ARG A 52 -0.40 -10.02 4.91
C ARG A 52 0.20 -8.71 4.35
N PRO A 53 0.19 -7.55 5.04
CA PRO A 53 0.67 -6.31 4.44
C PRO A 53 2.19 -6.17 4.54
N VAL A 54 2.81 -5.86 3.41
CA VAL A 54 4.12 -5.20 3.35
C VAL A 54 3.87 -3.70 3.26
N THR A 55 4.38 -2.94 4.22
CA THR A 55 4.08 -1.51 4.34
C THR A 55 4.75 -0.71 3.21
N GLY A 56 3.98 0.15 2.54
CA GLY A 56 4.41 0.92 1.38
C GLY A 56 4.23 0.23 0.02
N THR A 57 3.65 -0.98 -0.04
CA THR A 57 3.42 -1.70 -1.32
C THR A 57 1.98 -1.63 -1.83
N SER A 58 1.03 -1.13 -1.03
CA SER A 58 -0.41 -1.15 -1.36
C SER A 58 -0.85 0.02 -2.24
N VAL A 59 -0.21 1.18 -2.10
CA VAL A 59 -0.49 2.37 -2.94
C VAL A 59 0.07 2.18 -4.35
N LEU A 60 -0.74 2.50 -5.36
CA LEU A 60 -0.37 2.52 -6.77
C LEU A 60 -0.77 3.88 -7.38
N PRO A 61 -0.18 4.29 -8.51
CA PRO A 61 -0.64 5.47 -9.23
C PRO A 61 -2.09 5.29 -9.70
N ASN A 62 -2.93 6.32 -9.54
CA ASN A 62 -4.37 6.31 -9.87
C ASN A 62 -5.23 5.30 -9.09
N VAL A 63 -4.81 4.86 -7.90
CA VAL A 63 -5.49 3.76 -7.15
C VAL A 63 -6.91 4.09 -6.67
N GLY A 64 -7.27 5.37 -6.55
CA GLY A 64 -8.64 5.82 -6.31
C GLY A 64 -9.51 5.94 -7.56
N ILE A 65 -9.00 5.58 -8.75
CA ILE A 65 -9.70 5.70 -10.04
C ILE A 65 -10.09 4.30 -10.55
N VAL A 66 -11.39 4.00 -10.53
CA VAL A 66 -11.97 3.00 -11.45
C VAL A 66 -12.18 3.69 -12.79
N SER A 67 -11.87 3.04 -13.92
CA SER A 67 -12.00 3.69 -15.23
C SER A 67 -13.47 3.97 -15.59
N PRO A 68 -13.81 5.16 -16.11
CA PRO A 68 -15.10 5.40 -16.75
C PRO A 68 -15.33 4.58 -18.02
N GLU A 69 -14.25 4.22 -18.72
CA GLU A 69 -14.29 3.36 -19.92
C GLU A 69 -14.10 1.89 -19.54
N PRO A 70 -14.89 0.93 -20.09
CA PRO A 70 -14.75 -0.49 -19.79
C PRO A 70 -13.43 -1.08 -20.29
N ALA A 71 -12.52 -1.36 -19.37
CA ALA A 71 -11.18 -1.89 -19.64
C ALA A 71 -10.96 -3.30 -19.06
N LEU A 72 -9.95 -4.01 -19.55
CA LEU A 72 -9.30 -5.12 -18.86
C LEU A 72 -7.89 -4.70 -18.46
N ILE A 73 -7.59 -4.74 -17.16
CA ILE A 73 -6.31 -4.30 -16.61
C ILE A 73 -5.58 -5.53 -16.06
N VAL A 74 -4.37 -5.77 -16.57
CA VAL A 74 -3.50 -6.88 -16.15
C VAL A 74 -2.26 -6.28 -15.50
N ASN A 75 -1.97 -6.67 -14.27
CA ASN A 75 -0.79 -6.24 -13.54
C ASN A 75 0.05 -7.46 -13.13
N VAL A 76 1.36 -7.36 -13.36
CA VAL A 76 2.36 -8.22 -12.73
C VAL A 76 3.15 -7.38 -11.73
N GLY A 77 3.17 -7.80 -10.48
CA GLY A 77 3.98 -7.22 -9.41
C GLY A 77 5.02 -8.20 -8.91
N GLU A 78 6.17 -7.70 -8.47
CA GLU A 78 7.16 -8.45 -7.70
C GLU A 78 7.48 -7.64 -6.44
N ILE A 79 7.29 -8.22 -5.24
CA ILE A 79 7.63 -7.60 -3.96
C ILE A 79 8.72 -8.43 -3.29
N TYR A 80 9.87 -7.84 -2.97
CA TYR A 80 10.91 -8.46 -2.15
C TYR A 80 11.05 -7.72 -0.82
N LEU A 81 11.14 -8.48 0.27
CA LEU A 81 11.45 -7.99 1.62
C LEU A 81 12.51 -8.88 2.26
N ASP A 82 13.45 -8.26 2.96
CA ASP A 82 14.54 -8.93 3.68
C ASP A 82 14.81 -8.16 4.97
N GLY A 83 14.26 -8.68 6.07
CA GLY A 83 14.19 -7.96 7.34
C GLY A 83 14.01 -8.86 8.55
N SER A 84 14.12 -8.28 9.75
CA SER A 84 14.26 -9.06 10.97
C SER A 84 13.64 -8.46 12.23
N ILE A 85 13.54 -9.30 13.26
CA ILE A 85 13.17 -8.95 14.63
C ILE A 85 14.30 -9.43 15.56
N GLY A 86 14.87 -8.49 16.32
CA GLY A 86 16.08 -8.72 17.11
C GLY A 86 15.99 -9.82 18.18
N GLY A 87 17.12 -10.47 18.46
CA GLY A 87 17.27 -11.71 19.22
C GLY A 87 16.68 -11.79 20.64
N SER A 88 16.35 -10.66 21.27
CA SER A 88 15.74 -10.62 22.61
C SER A 88 14.21 -10.67 22.60
N ARG A 89 13.57 -10.85 21.43
CA ARG A 89 12.10 -10.79 21.28
C ARG A 89 11.53 -12.12 20.82
N ASN A 90 10.63 -12.65 21.63
CA ASN A 90 9.80 -13.80 21.27
C ASN A 90 8.82 -13.41 20.15
N VAL A 91 8.74 -14.25 19.12
CA VAL A 91 7.81 -14.13 17.98
C VAL A 91 7.00 -15.44 17.87
N PRO A 92 5.67 -15.36 17.67
CA PRO A 92 4.82 -16.51 17.37
C PRO A 92 4.96 -16.87 15.89
N ILE A 93 5.42 -18.09 15.61
CA ILE A 93 5.48 -18.65 14.26
C ILE A 93 4.94 -20.07 14.34
N ALA A 94 3.82 -20.34 13.65
CA ALA A 94 3.22 -21.66 13.53
C ALA A 94 3.07 -22.36 14.89
N GLY A 95 2.37 -21.73 15.85
CA GLY A 95 2.17 -22.29 17.18
C GLY A 95 3.42 -22.36 18.10
N LYS A 96 4.62 -22.00 17.60
CA LYS A 96 5.90 -22.04 18.32
C LYS A 96 6.38 -20.63 18.69
N THR A 97 7.19 -20.55 19.74
CA THR A 97 7.91 -19.32 20.10
C THR A 97 9.31 -19.33 19.50
N ALA A 98 9.67 -18.27 18.78
CA ALA A 98 10.95 -18.10 18.11
C ALA A 98 11.67 -16.82 18.59
N LEU A 99 13.00 -16.86 18.69
CA LEU A 99 13.86 -15.73 19.08
C LEU A 99 14.79 -15.33 17.93
N GLY A 100 14.89 -14.04 17.63
CA GLY A 100 15.79 -13.55 16.58
C GLY A 100 15.40 -14.08 15.21
N VAL A 101 14.34 -13.50 14.65
CA VAL A 101 13.74 -13.96 13.38
C VAL A 101 14.27 -13.12 12.24
N ASP A 102 14.95 -13.74 11.29
CA ASP A 102 15.29 -13.17 10.00
C ASP A 102 14.34 -13.77 8.94
N GLY A 103 13.59 -12.91 8.25
CA GLY A 103 12.60 -13.30 7.25
C GLY A 103 12.90 -12.66 5.90
N LYS A 104 13.05 -13.50 4.86
CA LYS A 104 13.12 -13.06 3.47
C LYS A 104 11.89 -13.56 2.72
N VAL A 105 11.20 -12.68 2.03
CA VAL A 105 9.96 -13.00 1.30
C VAL A 105 9.98 -12.34 -0.07
N ALA A 106 9.71 -13.12 -1.10
CA ALA A 106 9.48 -12.67 -2.46
C ALA A 106 8.06 -13.07 -2.89
N PHE A 107 7.26 -12.12 -3.36
CA PHE A 107 5.91 -12.35 -3.88
C PHE A 107 5.83 -11.92 -5.34
N THR A 108 5.60 -12.88 -6.24
CA THR A 108 5.19 -12.62 -7.62
C THR A 108 3.65 -12.58 -7.67
N LEU A 109 3.09 -11.43 -7.99
CA LEU A 109 1.65 -11.16 -8.02
C LEU A 109 1.15 -11.12 -9.46
N ALA A 110 0.29 -12.05 -9.86
CA ALA A 110 -0.42 -11.98 -11.15
C ALA A 110 -1.87 -11.52 -10.91
N THR A 111 -2.18 -10.26 -11.26
CA THR A 111 -3.47 -9.60 -11.02
C THR A 111 -4.22 -9.33 -12.32
N VAL A 112 -5.51 -9.62 -12.33
CA VAL A 112 -6.45 -9.22 -13.39
C VAL A 112 -7.58 -8.43 -12.74
N MET A 113 -7.89 -7.25 -13.30
CA MET A 113 -9.03 -6.42 -12.91
C MET A 113 -9.89 -6.11 -14.14
N LYS A 114 -11.18 -6.45 -14.08
CA LYS A 114 -12.16 -6.11 -15.10
C LYS A 114 -12.94 -4.88 -14.64
N VAL A 115 -12.91 -3.81 -15.43
CA VAL A 115 -13.81 -2.66 -15.28
C VAL A 115 -15.09 -2.95 -16.06
N TRP A 116 -16.24 -2.78 -15.44
CA TRP A 116 -17.56 -3.12 -15.97
C TRP A 116 -18.22 -1.95 -16.67
N ASP A 117 -18.79 -2.21 -17.84
CA ASP A 117 -19.75 -1.29 -18.46
C ASP A 117 -21.03 -1.27 -17.61
N THR A 118 -21.38 -0.09 -17.10
CA THR A 118 -22.38 0.07 -16.03
C THR A 118 -23.27 1.31 -16.15
N ASP A 119 -22.92 2.29 -16.99
CA ASP A 119 -23.65 3.55 -17.24
C ASP A 119 -24.20 4.27 -15.98
N THR A 120 -23.50 4.15 -14.84
CA THR A 120 -23.91 4.71 -13.54
C THR A 120 -23.44 6.16 -13.31
N GLY A 121 -23.23 6.92 -14.39
CA GLY A 121 -22.84 8.33 -14.36
C GLY A 121 -21.48 8.57 -13.67
N PRO A 122 -21.42 9.23 -12.50
CA PRO A 122 -20.17 9.45 -11.76
C PRO A 122 -19.67 8.21 -10.99
N TRP A 123 -20.44 7.12 -10.95
CA TRP A 123 -20.02 5.84 -10.38
C TRP A 123 -19.54 4.89 -11.49
N ASN A 124 -18.45 4.16 -11.23
CA ASN A 124 -17.95 3.10 -12.10
C ASN A 124 -17.48 1.90 -11.28
N PHE A 125 -17.69 0.69 -11.79
CA PHE A 125 -17.48 -0.54 -11.03
C PHE A 125 -16.41 -1.43 -11.67
N ALA A 126 -15.66 -2.15 -10.84
CA ALA A 126 -14.71 -3.17 -11.26
C ALA A 126 -14.74 -4.40 -10.35
N SER A 127 -14.15 -5.50 -10.81
CA SER A 127 -13.84 -6.69 -9.99
C SER A 127 -12.39 -7.09 -10.23
N SER A 128 -11.69 -7.57 -9.20
CA SER A 128 -10.29 -8.01 -9.32
C SER A 128 -10.05 -9.40 -8.74
N PHE A 129 -9.02 -10.07 -9.27
CA PHE A 129 -8.49 -11.33 -8.78
C PHE A 129 -6.96 -11.31 -8.92
N THR A 130 -6.26 -11.76 -7.88
CA THR A 130 -4.80 -11.92 -7.87
C THR A 130 -4.44 -13.33 -7.44
N LEU A 131 -3.57 -13.96 -8.23
CA LEU A 131 -2.89 -15.20 -7.90
C LEU A 131 -1.45 -14.88 -7.48
N PRO A 132 -1.09 -14.99 -6.18
CA PRO A 132 0.27 -14.79 -5.73
C PRO A 132 1.04 -16.12 -5.74
N TYR A 133 2.27 -16.08 -6.22
CA TYR A 133 3.31 -17.06 -5.89
C TYR A 133 4.25 -16.45 -4.85
N VAL A 134 4.63 -17.22 -3.83
CA VAL A 134 5.56 -16.79 -2.80
C VAL A 134 6.77 -17.71 -2.72
N TRP A 135 7.96 -17.11 -2.61
CA TRP A 135 9.13 -17.73 -2.04
C TRP A 135 9.39 -17.08 -0.68
N THR A 136 9.54 -17.88 0.38
CA THR A 136 9.79 -17.38 1.73
C THR A 136 10.84 -18.23 2.43
N LYS A 137 11.79 -17.57 3.09
CA LYS A 137 12.87 -18.17 3.86
C LYS A 137 12.90 -17.55 5.25
N VAL A 138 12.84 -18.39 6.27
CA VAL A 138 12.82 -17.98 7.68
C VAL A 138 13.99 -18.63 8.39
N THR A 139 14.79 -17.82 9.08
CA THR A 139 15.78 -18.27 10.07
C THR A 139 15.35 -17.78 11.43
N ALA A 140 15.33 -18.65 12.45
CA ALA A 140 15.05 -18.25 13.81
C ALA A 140 15.66 -19.21 14.86
N ASN A 141 15.93 -18.70 16.05
CA ASN A 141 16.41 -19.50 17.17
C ASN A 141 15.20 -20.06 17.93
N ILE A 142 14.99 -21.38 17.84
CA ILE A 142 13.95 -22.06 18.64
C ILE A 142 14.60 -22.59 19.91
N SER A 143 13.96 -22.38 21.06
CA SER A 143 14.40 -22.93 22.35
C SER A 143 13.59 -24.18 22.72
N ALA A 144 14.27 -25.30 22.89
CA ALA A 144 13.69 -26.58 23.30
C ALA A 144 14.49 -27.18 24.45
N GLY A 145 13.82 -27.54 25.56
CA GLY A 145 14.47 -28.15 26.72
C GLY A 145 15.63 -27.33 27.32
N GLY A 146 15.56 -25.99 27.26
CA GLY A 146 16.62 -25.10 27.74
C GLY A 146 17.84 -24.94 26.81
N ARG A 147 17.83 -25.56 25.62
CA ARG A 147 18.85 -25.34 24.58
C ARG A 147 18.22 -24.58 23.41
N GLY A 148 18.89 -23.51 22.96
CA GLY A 148 18.53 -22.78 21.74
C GLY A 148 19.25 -23.36 20.52
N ALA A 149 18.54 -23.55 19.42
CA ALA A 149 19.11 -23.95 18.14
C ALA A 149 18.62 -23.00 17.03
N SER A 150 19.56 -22.45 16.25
CA SER A 150 19.22 -21.73 15.02
C SER A 150 18.65 -22.72 14.01
N THR A 151 17.42 -22.48 13.61
CA THR A 151 16.64 -23.31 12.69
C THR A 151 16.33 -22.48 11.45
N GLN A 152 16.48 -23.08 10.27
CA GLN A 152 16.25 -22.42 8.99
C GLN A 152 15.28 -23.26 8.16
N ASP A 153 14.30 -22.61 7.55
CA ASP A 153 13.25 -23.22 6.73
C ASP A 153 13.03 -22.40 5.44
N THR A 154 12.46 -23.00 4.41
CA THR A 154 12.18 -22.33 3.12
C THR A 154 11.02 -22.99 2.39
N ALA A 155 10.02 -22.19 2.01
CA ALA A 155 8.88 -22.63 1.20
C ALA A 155 8.80 -21.83 -0.11
N SER A 156 8.32 -22.50 -1.17
CA SER A 156 8.11 -21.91 -2.49
C SER A 156 6.83 -22.50 -3.10
N ASN A 157 5.76 -21.71 -3.19
CA ASN A 157 4.46 -22.20 -3.68
C ASN A 157 3.48 -21.08 -4.06
N LEU A 158 2.30 -21.46 -4.56
CA LEU A 158 1.16 -20.54 -4.58
C LEU A 158 0.76 -20.18 -3.15
N PHE A 159 0.43 -18.92 -2.95
CA PHE A 159 -0.04 -18.37 -1.68
C PHE A 159 -1.58 -18.45 -1.58
N ASP A 160 -2.12 -17.88 -0.50
CA ASP A 160 -3.52 -17.54 -0.38
C ASP A 160 -3.96 -16.60 -1.53
N ILE A 161 -4.96 -17.00 -2.32
CA ILE A 161 -5.51 -16.14 -3.38
C ILE A 161 -6.22 -14.93 -2.78
N THR A 162 -6.28 -13.82 -3.53
CA THR A 162 -7.06 -12.64 -3.13
C THR A 162 -7.90 -12.08 -4.26
N PHE A 163 -9.07 -11.54 -3.93
CA PHE A 163 -10.03 -11.02 -4.91
C PHE A 163 -10.89 -9.92 -4.30
N ALA A 164 -11.33 -8.97 -5.11
CA ALA A 164 -12.38 -8.00 -4.77
C ALA A 164 -13.58 -8.22 -5.69
N PRO A 165 -14.70 -8.78 -5.20
CA PRO A 165 -15.90 -9.01 -6.03
C PRO A 165 -16.46 -7.73 -6.62
N ILE A 166 -16.41 -6.64 -5.86
CA ILE A 166 -16.82 -5.29 -6.27
C ILE A 166 -15.78 -4.28 -5.75
N ILE A 167 -15.35 -3.42 -6.65
CA ILE A 167 -14.64 -2.16 -6.41
C ILE A 167 -15.56 -1.07 -6.98
N ALA A 168 -16.01 -0.13 -6.15
CA ALA A 168 -16.91 0.95 -6.54
C ALA A 168 -16.15 2.28 -6.54
N GLY A 169 -15.83 2.80 -7.72
CA GLY A 169 -15.23 4.11 -7.93
C GLY A 169 -16.29 5.21 -8.03
N TYR A 170 -15.98 6.38 -7.48
CA TYR A 170 -16.78 7.60 -7.60
C TYR A 170 -15.91 8.80 -7.99
N HIS A 171 -16.35 9.52 -9.02
CA HIS A 171 -15.65 10.64 -9.61
C HIS A 171 -16.27 11.97 -9.15
N PHE A 172 -15.68 12.62 -8.15
CA PHE A 172 -16.11 13.97 -7.70
C PHE A 172 -15.86 15.03 -8.78
N SER A 173 -14.81 14.84 -9.58
CA SER A 173 -14.45 15.70 -10.70
C SER A 173 -13.51 14.96 -11.66
N LYS A 174 -13.04 15.63 -12.71
CA LYS A 174 -11.98 15.07 -13.59
C LYS A 174 -10.64 14.83 -12.87
N THR A 175 -10.44 15.37 -11.66
CA THR A 175 -9.16 15.34 -10.94
C THR A 175 -9.26 14.86 -9.50
N GLU A 176 -10.40 14.30 -9.08
CA GLU A 176 -10.63 13.91 -7.69
C GLU A 176 -11.58 12.72 -7.60
N HIS A 177 -11.07 11.63 -7.05
CA HIS A 177 -11.64 10.29 -7.21
C HIS A 177 -11.49 9.48 -5.91
N VAL A 178 -12.47 8.66 -5.58
CA VAL A 178 -12.40 7.67 -4.50
C VAL A 178 -12.85 6.32 -5.02
N ALA A 179 -12.23 5.24 -4.54
CA ALA A 179 -12.69 3.87 -4.76
C ALA A 179 -12.90 3.15 -3.42
N LEU A 180 -13.98 2.38 -3.33
CA LEU A 180 -14.35 1.55 -2.19
C LEU A 180 -14.25 0.08 -2.60
N SER A 181 -13.59 -0.76 -1.80
CA SER A 181 -13.46 -2.19 -2.10
C SER A 181 -13.55 -3.06 -0.85
N LEU A 182 -13.95 -4.32 -1.06
CA LEU A 182 -13.79 -5.39 -0.08
C LEU A 182 -12.89 -6.45 -0.70
N ASN A 183 -11.60 -6.42 -0.34
CA ASN A 183 -10.64 -7.43 -0.75
C ASN A 183 -10.76 -8.63 0.20
N VAL A 184 -10.75 -9.85 -0.33
CA VAL A 184 -10.90 -11.09 0.43
C VAL A 184 -9.73 -12.02 0.10
N TRP A 185 -8.95 -12.38 1.11
CA TRP A 185 -7.95 -13.44 1.02
C TRP A 185 -8.57 -14.77 1.45
N ALA A 186 -8.41 -15.80 0.62
CA ALA A 186 -8.87 -17.16 0.92
C ALA A 186 -7.67 -18.07 1.26
N PRO A 187 -7.76 -18.95 2.28
CA PRO A 187 -6.67 -19.83 2.70
C PRO A 187 -6.50 -21.01 1.73
N THR A 188 -5.98 -20.72 0.53
CA THR A 188 -5.72 -21.71 -0.54
C THR A 188 -4.26 -22.12 -0.64
N GLY A 189 -3.35 -21.38 -0.01
CA GLY A 189 -1.96 -21.76 0.08
C GLY A 189 -1.76 -22.98 0.98
N LYS A 190 -0.60 -23.64 0.90
CA LYS A 190 -0.27 -24.73 1.82
C LYS A 190 0.10 -24.18 3.20
N TYR A 191 -0.27 -24.92 4.25
CA TYR A 191 0.11 -24.61 5.63
C TYR A 191 0.49 -25.89 6.38
N ASP A 192 1.59 -25.84 7.13
CA ASP A 192 1.99 -26.82 8.13
C ASP A 192 2.31 -26.10 9.46
N PRO A 193 1.59 -26.39 10.56
CA PRO A 193 1.91 -25.82 11.88
C PRO A 193 3.27 -26.27 12.44
N ASN A 194 4.01 -27.15 11.75
CA ASN A 194 5.36 -27.54 12.12
C ASN A 194 6.44 -26.73 11.38
N ALA A 195 6.15 -26.13 10.23
CA ALA A 195 7.07 -25.35 9.43
C ALA A 195 7.25 -23.92 9.99
N LEU A 196 8.45 -23.34 9.84
CA LEU A 196 8.67 -21.90 10.07
C LEU A 196 8.32 -21.08 8.82
N ALA A 197 8.54 -21.63 7.63
CA ALA A 197 8.26 -20.99 6.35
C ALA A 197 6.97 -21.55 5.74
N ASN A 198 5.89 -20.75 5.75
CA ASN A 198 4.57 -21.18 5.29
C ASN A 198 4.06 -20.31 4.12
N PRO A 199 3.61 -20.90 2.99
CA PRO A 199 2.98 -20.18 1.89
C PRO A 199 1.47 -19.98 2.12
N SER A 200 1.05 -19.73 3.36
CA SER A 200 -0.33 -19.38 3.75
C SER A 200 -0.31 -18.83 5.17
N LEU A 201 -1.38 -18.11 5.57
CA LEU A 201 -1.65 -17.83 6.99
C LEU A 201 -2.79 -18.69 7.58
N ASN A 202 -3.32 -19.65 6.82
CA ASN A 202 -4.38 -20.58 7.22
C ASN A 202 -5.62 -19.90 7.84
N ASN A 203 -5.99 -18.74 7.30
CA ASN A 203 -7.18 -17.99 7.68
C ASN A 203 -7.78 -17.27 6.47
N TRP A 204 -9.09 -17.01 6.53
CA TRP A 204 -9.71 -16.00 5.68
C TRP A 204 -9.36 -14.61 6.20
N THR A 205 -9.25 -13.64 5.30
CA THR A 205 -9.07 -12.23 5.69
C THR A 205 -9.96 -11.32 4.85
N PHE A 206 -10.75 -10.50 5.53
CA PHE A 206 -11.67 -9.54 4.91
C PHE A 206 -11.10 -8.13 5.10
N ILE A 207 -10.94 -7.38 4.01
CA ILE A 207 -10.28 -6.07 3.99
C ILE A 207 -11.20 -5.05 3.30
N PRO A 208 -12.18 -4.46 4.02
CA PRO A 208 -12.75 -3.18 3.62
C PRO A 208 -11.65 -2.13 3.48
N GLN A 209 -11.66 -1.44 2.35
CA GLN A 209 -10.61 -0.52 1.92
C GLN A 209 -11.22 0.70 1.22
N VAL A 210 -10.59 1.86 1.45
CA VAL A 210 -10.81 3.10 0.71
C VAL A 210 -9.51 3.46 -0.01
N ALA A 211 -9.62 3.88 -1.26
CA ALA A 211 -8.54 4.44 -2.05
C ALA A 211 -8.94 5.82 -2.57
N TYR A 212 -8.02 6.76 -2.67
CA TYR A 212 -8.26 8.13 -3.09
C TYR A 212 -7.14 8.60 -4.02
N THR A 213 -7.50 9.30 -5.09
CA THR A 213 -6.55 9.94 -6.01
C THR A 213 -6.94 11.40 -6.24
N LYS A 214 -5.97 12.30 -6.07
CA LYS A 214 -6.06 13.71 -6.45
C LYS A 214 -5.01 14.04 -7.51
N LEU A 215 -5.47 14.51 -8.67
CA LEU A 215 -4.62 14.98 -9.76
C LEU A 215 -4.46 16.50 -9.70
N PHE A 216 -3.26 16.97 -10.03
CA PHE A 216 -2.90 18.39 -10.15
C PHE A 216 -2.26 18.65 -11.52
N PRO A 217 -3.05 18.69 -12.62
CA PRO A 217 -2.51 18.66 -13.99
C PRO A 217 -1.56 19.82 -14.31
N GLU A 218 -1.86 21.02 -13.81
CA GLU A 218 -1.04 22.24 -13.97
C GLU A 218 0.38 22.11 -13.40
N HIS A 219 0.60 21.14 -12.51
CA HIS A 219 1.91 20.88 -11.89
C HIS A 219 2.46 19.50 -12.28
N GLY A 220 1.69 18.69 -13.03
CA GLY A 220 1.99 17.27 -13.27
C GLY A 220 2.19 16.49 -11.97
N LEU A 221 1.45 16.83 -10.91
CA LEU A 221 1.51 16.14 -9.62
C LEU A 221 0.26 15.26 -9.44
N GLU A 222 0.44 14.17 -8.71
CA GLU A 222 -0.57 13.17 -8.37
C GLU A 222 -0.36 12.75 -6.92
N PHE A 223 -1.44 12.75 -6.13
CA PHE A 223 -1.45 12.26 -4.76
C PHE A 223 -2.41 11.08 -4.65
N ASP A 224 -1.91 9.96 -4.16
CA ASP A 224 -2.66 8.73 -3.93
C ASP A 224 -2.63 8.34 -2.45
N ALA A 225 -3.73 7.79 -1.95
CA ALA A 225 -3.81 7.19 -0.62
C ALA A 225 -4.65 5.92 -0.66
N VAL A 226 -4.25 4.90 0.09
CA VAL A 226 -5.00 3.66 0.30
C VAL A 226 -5.02 3.34 1.78
N ALA A 227 -6.21 3.24 2.37
CA ALA A 227 -6.40 2.85 3.75
C ALA A 227 -7.36 1.66 3.87
N GLY A 228 -7.11 0.74 4.80
CA GLY A 228 -7.98 -0.43 4.99
C GLY A 228 -7.85 -1.04 6.38
N VAL A 229 -8.82 -1.87 6.76
CA VAL A 229 -8.79 -2.65 8.01
C VAL A 229 -8.95 -4.12 7.69
N GLN A 230 -7.97 -4.94 8.06
CA GLN A 230 -7.94 -6.38 7.80
C GLN A 230 -8.51 -7.15 8.99
N PHE A 231 -9.57 -7.92 8.77
CA PHE A 231 -10.19 -8.80 9.77
C PHE A 231 -9.88 -10.26 9.45
N TYR A 232 -9.20 -10.96 10.36
CA TYR A 232 -8.80 -12.35 10.20
C TYR A 232 -9.78 -13.31 10.87
N THR A 233 -10.01 -14.48 10.29
CA THR A 233 -10.56 -15.63 11.05
C THR A 233 -9.47 -16.29 11.88
N ARG A 234 -9.85 -17.07 12.91
CA ARG A 234 -8.92 -17.88 13.71
C ARG A 234 -8.19 -18.91 12.85
N ASN A 235 -6.87 -19.02 13.04
CA ASN A 235 -6.06 -20.11 12.52
C ASN A 235 -6.26 -21.33 13.44
N ASN A 236 -7.13 -22.25 13.03
CA ASN A 236 -7.50 -23.41 13.85
C ASN A 236 -6.37 -24.47 13.97
N ALA A 237 -5.29 -24.36 13.19
CA ALA A 237 -4.14 -25.26 13.29
C ALA A 237 -3.16 -24.89 14.42
N THR A 238 -3.21 -23.65 14.92
CA THR A 238 -2.34 -23.14 16.00
C THR A 238 -3.12 -22.51 17.16
N ASP A 239 -4.46 -22.54 17.08
CA ASP A 239 -5.41 -21.83 17.96
C ASP A 239 -5.06 -20.34 18.13
N TYR A 240 -4.76 -19.68 17.01
CA TYR A 240 -4.27 -18.30 16.98
C TYR A 240 -5.26 -17.37 16.28
N GLN A 241 -5.64 -16.27 16.93
CA GLN A 241 -6.48 -15.21 16.35
C GLN A 241 -5.72 -13.90 16.31
N ASN A 242 -5.36 -13.48 15.10
CA ASN A 242 -4.78 -12.17 14.83
C ASN A 242 -5.82 -11.07 15.12
N ALA A 243 -5.42 -9.96 15.75
CA ALA A 243 -6.27 -8.79 15.87
C ALA A 243 -6.32 -7.99 14.55
N PRO A 244 -7.28 -7.06 14.36
CA PRO A 244 -7.43 -6.36 13.09
C PRO A 244 -6.26 -5.44 12.75
N LEU A 245 -5.72 -5.52 11.53
CA LEU A 245 -4.67 -4.60 11.03
C LEU A 245 -5.29 -3.38 10.36
N PHE A 246 -5.05 -2.16 10.85
CA PHE A 246 -5.17 -0.97 10.00
C PHE A 246 -3.90 -0.82 9.16
N THR A 247 -4.07 -0.48 7.89
CA THR A 247 -2.98 -0.10 6.98
C THR A 247 -3.31 1.22 6.30
N LEU A 248 -2.31 2.10 6.16
CA LEU A 248 -2.39 3.31 5.35
C LEU A 248 -1.09 3.46 4.55
N ASP A 249 -1.19 3.40 3.23
CA ASP A 249 -0.09 3.74 2.31
C ASP A 249 -0.46 5.00 1.52
N THR A 250 0.49 5.92 1.36
CA THR A 250 0.31 7.19 0.62
C THR A 250 1.46 7.41 -0.34
N MET A 251 1.21 8.13 -1.43
CA MET A 251 2.19 8.47 -2.45
C MET A 251 1.98 9.89 -2.96
N LEU A 252 3.07 10.62 -3.16
CA LEU A 252 3.09 11.86 -3.94
C LEU A 252 4.03 11.65 -5.14
N LEU A 253 3.48 11.72 -6.35
CA LEU A 253 4.14 11.43 -7.60
C LEU A 253 4.22 12.67 -8.50
N LYS A 254 5.43 13.00 -8.97
CA LYS A 254 5.67 13.99 -10.02
C LYS A 254 5.81 13.26 -11.35
N ARG A 255 4.93 13.57 -12.30
CA ARG A 255 4.95 13.10 -13.68
C ARG A 255 5.65 14.11 -14.59
N PHE A 256 6.31 13.60 -15.63
CA PHE A 256 7.04 14.36 -16.65
C PHE A 256 6.46 14.08 -18.05
N ALA A 257 6.61 15.03 -18.97
CA ALA A 257 5.99 14.97 -20.30
C ALA A 257 6.54 13.84 -21.21
N ASN A 258 7.64 13.20 -20.82
CA ASN A 258 8.23 12.04 -21.49
C ASN A 258 7.75 10.68 -20.92
N GLY A 259 6.70 10.67 -20.09
CA GLY A 259 6.14 9.47 -19.47
C GLY A 259 6.84 9.02 -18.18
N ALA A 260 8.02 9.56 -17.87
CA ALA A 260 8.70 9.27 -16.60
C ALA A 260 7.97 9.88 -15.40
N GLY A 261 8.16 9.30 -14.23
CA GLY A 261 7.73 9.85 -12.95
C GLY A 261 8.71 9.57 -11.81
N LEU A 262 8.70 10.45 -10.82
CA LEU A 262 9.48 10.34 -9.58
C LEU A 262 8.59 10.76 -8.40
N GLY A 263 8.56 9.97 -7.33
CA GLY A 263 7.70 10.23 -6.19
C GLY A 263 8.26 9.71 -4.87
N LEU A 264 7.53 10.01 -3.80
CA LEU A 264 7.79 9.54 -2.45
C LEU A 264 6.57 8.75 -1.96
N ILE A 265 6.82 7.61 -1.33
CA ILE A 265 5.83 6.80 -0.62
C ILE A 265 6.08 6.94 0.89
N ALA A 266 4.99 7.06 1.65
CA ALA A 266 4.97 6.93 3.10
C ALA A 266 3.81 6.02 3.52
N GLY A 267 4.10 4.99 4.32
CA GLY A 267 3.12 3.98 4.70
C GLY A 267 3.27 3.51 6.14
N THR A 268 2.21 2.90 6.68
CA THR A 268 2.20 2.29 8.01
C THR A 268 1.25 1.09 8.14
N THR A 269 1.67 0.06 8.89
CA THR A 269 0.79 -0.99 9.42
C THR A 269 0.65 -0.85 10.94
N GLN A 270 -0.59 -0.64 11.40
CA GLN A 270 -0.98 -0.36 12.77
C GLN A 270 -2.09 -1.34 13.22
N GLN A 271 -1.76 -2.37 14.01
CA GLN A 271 -2.78 -3.31 14.49
C GLN A 271 -3.57 -2.77 15.68
N LEU A 272 -4.89 -2.90 15.60
CA LEU A 272 -5.84 -2.20 16.47
C LEU A 272 -6.04 -2.85 17.84
N GLY A 273 -5.74 -4.15 18.01
CA GLY A 273 -5.85 -4.87 19.28
C GLY A 273 -4.71 -5.85 19.55
N ASP A 274 -4.81 -6.57 20.66
CA ASP A 274 -3.95 -7.69 21.04
C ASP A 274 -4.40 -8.98 20.33
N ASP A 275 -3.46 -9.79 19.83
CA ASP A 275 -3.76 -11.14 19.37
C ASP A 275 -4.26 -12.02 20.53
N SER A 276 -5.00 -13.09 20.25
CA SER A 276 -5.56 -13.97 21.30
C SER A 276 -5.44 -15.46 21.00
N GLY A 277 -5.21 -16.23 22.06
CA GLY A 277 -5.05 -17.68 22.04
C GLY A 277 -3.76 -18.13 22.71
N PRO A 278 -3.57 -19.43 22.99
CA PRO A 278 -2.61 -19.92 23.97
C PRO A 278 -1.15 -19.51 23.73
N LEU A 279 -0.76 -19.14 22.52
CA LEU A 279 0.55 -18.56 22.21
C LEU A 279 0.59 -17.03 22.30
N ALA A 280 -0.42 -16.32 21.79
CA ALA A 280 -0.51 -14.87 21.86
C ALA A 280 -0.56 -14.38 23.32
N ASP A 281 -1.33 -15.06 24.16
CA ASP A 281 -1.54 -14.72 25.57
C ASP A 281 -0.20 -14.79 26.34
N ARG A 282 0.63 -15.83 26.06
CA ARG A 282 2.00 -15.98 26.59
C ARG A 282 2.98 -14.89 26.13
N LEU A 283 2.61 -14.11 25.12
CA LEU A 283 3.44 -13.05 24.51
C LEU A 283 2.83 -11.66 24.70
N ASN A 284 1.87 -11.50 25.64
CA ASN A 284 1.08 -10.27 25.84
C ASN A 284 0.50 -9.75 24.52
N GLY A 285 -0.28 -10.60 23.84
CA GLY A 285 -0.95 -10.28 22.58
C GLY A 285 -0.02 -10.12 21.37
N PHE A 286 1.26 -10.50 21.52
CA PHE A 286 2.39 -10.34 20.58
C PHE A 286 2.59 -8.94 19.92
N ARG A 287 1.87 -7.93 20.40
CA ARG A 287 1.74 -6.62 19.75
C ARG A 287 3.07 -6.01 19.14
N GLY A 288 3.13 -5.85 17.78
CA GLY A 288 4.05 -5.01 16.92
C GLY A 288 3.50 -4.16 15.69
N HIS A 289 4.07 -2.99 15.39
CA HIS A 289 3.73 -2.09 14.25
C HIS A 289 4.95 -1.72 13.39
N ASP A 290 4.72 -1.04 12.26
CA ASP A 290 5.79 -0.40 11.47
C ASP A 290 5.38 0.93 10.80
N TRP A 291 6.40 1.65 10.32
CA TRP A 291 6.32 2.77 9.38
C TRP A 291 7.41 2.60 8.33
N ALA A 292 7.10 2.85 7.05
CA ALA A 292 8.07 2.78 5.96
C ALA A 292 7.97 4.02 5.06
N VAL A 293 9.10 4.52 4.59
CA VAL A 293 9.19 5.74 3.75
C VAL A 293 10.30 5.55 2.72
N GLY A 294 10.02 5.85 1.45
CA GLY A 294 11.04 5.72 0.40
C GLY A 294 10.58 6.09 -1.01
N PRO A 295 11.51 6.19 -1.97
CA PRO A 295 11.24 6.67 -3.31
C PRO A 295 10.53 5.64 -4.21
N ILE A 296 9.80 6.16 -5.19
CA ILE A 296 9.29 5.43 -6.35
C ILE A 296 9.69 6.16 -7.64
N VAL A 297 10.06 5.40 -8.68
CA VAL A 297 10.12 5.86 -10.06
C VAL A 297 9.05 5.14 -10.88
N THR A 298 8.48 5.83 -11.86
CA THR A 298 7.50 5.26 -12.80
C THR A 298 7.86 5.58 -14.24
N TYR A 299 7.32 4.80 -15.19
CA TYR A 299 7.39 5.10 -16.61
C TYR A 299 6.13 4.62 -17.33
N ASP A 300 5.37 5.56 -17.88
CA ASP A 300 4.15 5.33 -18.63
C ASP A 300 4.40 5.49 -20.13
N THR A 301 3.95 4.52 -20.93
CA THR A 301 4.08 4.53 -22.38
C THR A 301 2.91 3.83 -23.08
N LYS A 302 2.80 4.01 -24.40
CA LYS A 302 1.83 3.29 -25.24
C LYS A 302 2.45 2.03 -25.82
N ILE A 303 1.67 0.94 -25.85
CA ILE A 303 2.02 -0.28 -26.58
C ILE A 303 0.98 -0.51 -27.67
N GLY A 304 1.45 -0.56 -28.91
CA GLY A 304 0.59 -0.61 -30.09
C GLY A 304 -0.32 0.62 -30.19
N ALA A 305 -1.51 0.43 -30.77
CA ALA A 305 -2.43 1.53 -31.07
C ALA A 305 -3.40 1.91 -29.94
N LYS A 306 -3.59 1.03 -28.94
CA LYS A 306 -4.65 1.18 -27.92
C LYS A 306 -4.19 0.99 -26.47
N SER A 307 -3.22 0.11 -26.21
CA SER A 307 -2.85 -0.22 -24.83
C SER A 307 -1.87 0.77 -24.21
N LEU A 308 -2.00 0.95 -22.90
CA LEU A 308 -1.04 1.66 -22.06
C LEU A 308 -0.23 0.64 -21.26
N LEU A 309 1.07 0.88 -21.11
CA LEU A 309 1.94 0.22 -20.15
C LEU A 309 2.35 1.24 -19.09
N SER A 310 2.09 0.92 -17.82
CA SER A 310 2.61 1.63 -16.66
C SER A 310 3.64 0.75 -15.96
N LEU A 311 4.89 1.21 -15.90
CA LEU A 311 5.97 0.62 -15.10
C LEU A 311 6.14 1.39 -13.79
N GLY A 312 6.50 0.66 -12.73
CA GLY A 312 6.85 1.24 -11.43
C GLY A 312 7.97 0.43 -10.76
N LEU A 313 8.88 1.13 -10.08
CA LEU A 313 9.90 0.54 -9.23
C LEU A 313 10.07 1.40 -7.97
N ARG A 314 9.92 0.80 -6.79
CA ARG A 314 10.04 1.47 -5.49
C ARG A 314 11.03 0.75 -4.56
N TRP A 315 11.59 1.53 -3.66
CA TRP A 315 12.36 1.07 -2.50
C TRP A 315 11.76 1.75 -1.27
N VAL A 316 11.26 0.98 -0.29
CA VAL A 316 10.49 1.54 0.84
C VAL A 316 10.96 0.95 2.18
N PRO A 317 12.12 1.41 2.70
CA PRO A 317 12.68 0.90 3.95
C PRO A 317 11.82 1.22 5.17
N THR A 318 11.78 0.28 6.13
CA THR A 318 11.17 0.47 7.45
C THR A 318 11.96 1.50 8.26
N VAL A 319 11.35 2.66 8.53
CA VAL A 319 11.98 3.75 9.31
C VAL A 319 11.71 3.61 10.81
N ALA A 320 10.57 3.04 11.21
CA ALA A 320 10.21 2.80 12.60
C ALA A 320 9.40 1.51 12.75
N GLY A 321 9.38 0.93 13.95
CA GLY A 321 8.58 -0.26 14.24
C GLY A 321 8.99 -1.07 15.47
N LYS A 322 8.16 -2.05 15.80
CA LYS A 322 8.21 -2.98 16.93
C LYS A 322 7.57 -4.29 16.49
N ASN A 323 8.14 -5.46 16.81
CA ASN A 323 7.54 -6.80 16.59
C ASN A 323 6.90 -7.07 15.20
N ARG A 324 7.30 -6.32 14.17
CA ARG A 324 7.14 -6.62 12.73
C ARG A 324 8.55 -6.64 12.12
N LEU A 325 8.74 -7.34 11.00
CA LEU A 325 10.04 -7.44 10.33
C LEU A 325 10.52 -6.04 9.91
N LYS A 326 11.68 -5.61 10.42
CA LYS A 326 12.32 -4.37 9.97
C LYS A 326 13.22 -4.66 8.79
N SER A 327 12.94 -4.03 7.65
CA SER A 327 13.67 -4.23 6.40
C SER A 327 14.15 -2.89 5.86
N THR A 328 15.46 -2.76 5.63
CA THR A 328 16.01 -1.71 4.76
C THR A 328 15.96 -2.09 3.28
N ASN A 329 15.55 -3.33 2.99
CA ASN A 329 15.71 -4.00 1.71
C ASN A 329 14.34 -4.37 1.11
N THR A 330 13.33 -3.54 1.35
CA THR A 330 11.98 -3.69 0.79
C THR A 330 11.93 -3.04 -0.59
N PHE A 331 11.72 -3.84 -1.62
CA PHE A 331 11.63 -3.40 -3.01
C PHE A 331 10.33 -3.90 -3.63
N MET A 332 9.78 -3.15 -4.58
CA MET A 332 8.67 -3.63 -5.40
C MET A 332 8.76 -3.10 -6.82
N GLY A 333 8.67 -4.01 -7.79
CA GLY A 333 8.50 -3.71 -9.21
C GLY A 333 7.06 -4.00 -9.64
N THR A 334 6.54 -3.23 -10.60
CA THR A 334 5.21 -3.43 -11.19
C THR A 334 5.21 -3.13 -12.69
N ALA A 335 4.51 -3.96 -13.45
CA ALA A 335 4.13 -3.69 -14.83
C ALA A 335 2.62 -3.88 -15.00
N THR A 336 1.90 -2.82 -15.38
CA THR A 336 0.45 -2.84 -15.61
C THR A 336 0.15 -2.54 -17.08
N VAL A 337 -0.65 -3.37 -17.72
CA VAL A 337 -1.15 -3.17 -19.08
C VAL A 337 -2.66 -2.98 -19.07
N VAL A 338 -3.14 -1.99 -19.82
CA VAL A 338 -4.57 -1.71 -20.03
C VAL A 338 -4.98 -2.14 -21.44
N PHE A 339 -6.10 -2.86 -21.56
CA PHE A 339 -6.70 -3.36 -22.80
C PHE A 339 -8.16 -2.90 -22.94
#